data_AF-A0A3L6QA50-F1
#
_entry.id   AF-A0A3L6QA50-F1
#
_cell.length_a   1.000
_cell.length_b   1.000
_cell.length_c   1.000
_cell.angle_alpha   90.00
_cell.angle_beta   90.00
_cell.angle_gamma   90.00
#
_symmetry.space_group_name_H-M   'P 1'
#
loop_
_entity.id
_entity.type
_entity.pdbx_description
1 polymer ?
#
loop_
_entity_poly.entity_id
_entity_poly.type
_entity_poly.pdbx_seq_one_letter_code
_entity_poly.pdbx_strand_id
1 'polypeptide(L)'
;MAAASNKIVHRDEITDDTFTDDSGQIPEKYIRTDEVCAGAVVGEVEAYELPVVDMSRLLDTESSASETAKLGSACRDWGFFQARTAPLTNHGVDEAAIQRMKETTVQFFGLPLDGKNTVAVRGDGFEGYGHHYSRLPKLDWVESVILITQPVQDRNMELWPTNPPMFRHALEEYSAEVTKLMTQLLGSMAADLGVGREALLGAFGGRRQSVAIHHYPPCRHPDKVMGNTAHTDGLALTVLLPADDAPGLQVLRGGGGSPCARPWSSTSATSSPTARTGASSTG
;
A
#
# COMPACT_ATOMS: atom_id res chain seq x y z
N MET A 1 31.69 2.60 3.72
CA MET A 1 31.19 2.55 2.33
C MET A 1 31.09 1.09 1.90
N ALA A 2 29.88 0.52 1.95
CA ALA A 2 29.60 -0.79 1.36
C ALA A 2 28.77 -0.51 0.10
N ALA A 3 29.28 -0.94 -1.05
CA ALA A 3 28.59 -0.82 -2.33
C ALA A 3 27.28 -1.62 -2.25
N ALA A 4 26.15 -0.95 -2.47
CA ALA A 4 24.88 -1.62 -2.69
C ALA A 4 25.03 -2.50 -3.94
N SER A 5 24.81 -3.80 -3.76
CA SER A 5 24.82 -4.78 -4.83
C SER A 5 23.74 -4.40 -5.85
N ASN A 6 24.16 -3.89 -7.02
CA ASN A 6 23.32 -3.76 -8.22
C ASN A 6 22.88 -5.17 -8.65
N LYS A 7 21.80 -5.67 -8.04
CA LYS A 7 21.05 -6.77 -8.65
C LYS A 7 20.22 -6.16 -9.76
N ILE A 8 20.53 -6.52 -11.00
CA ILE A 8 19.66 -6.27 -12.16
C ILE A 8 18.31 -6.91 -11.81
N VAL A 9 17.30 -6.09 -11.56
CA VAL A 9 15.93 -6.56 -11.38
C VAL A 9 15.39 -6.78 -12.79
N HIS A 10 15.50 -8.00 -13.30
CA HIS A 10 14.69 -8.40 -14.46
C HIS A 10 13.23 -8.35 -14.02
N ARG A 11 12.47 -7.37 -14.54
CA ARG A 11 11.03 -7.28 -14.35
C ARG A 11 10.39 -8.07 -15.47
N ASP A 12 9.75 -9.18 -15.13
CA ASP A 12 9.00 -9.99 -16.10
C ASP A 12 7.84 -9.17 -16.67
N GLU A 13 7.60 -9.30 -17.98
CA GLU A 13 6.49 -8.64 -18.67
C GLU A 13 5.15 -9.31 -18.31
N ILE A 14 4.10 -8.50 -18.17
CA ILE A 14 2.72 -8.97 -18.06
C ILE A 14 2.19 -9.13 -19.48
N THR A 15 1.71 -10.33 -19.81
CA THR A 15 1.08 -10.68 -21.10
C THR A 15 -0.42 -10.94 -20.91
N ASP A 16 -1.21 -10.94 -21.99
CA ASP A 16 -2.65 -11.20 -21.91
C ASP A 16 -2.94 -12.56 -21.26
N ASP A 17 -2.14 -13.58 -21.56
CA ASP A 17 -2.26 -14.93 -21.00
C ASP A 17 -1.80 -15.04 -19.52
N THR A 18 -1.35 -13.94 -18.90
CA THR A 18 -0.74 -13.99 -17.56
C THR A 18 -1.76 -14.37 -16.46
N PHE A 19 -3.01 -13.91 -16.60
CA PHE A 19 -4.06 -14.12 -15.61
C PHE A 19 -5.32 -14.77 -16.19
N THR A 20 -5.35 -14.98 -17.51
CA THR A 20 -6.47 -15.59 -18.22
C THR A 20 -5.95 -16.72 -19.07
N ASP A 21 -5.84 -17.91 -18.49
CA ASP A 21 -5.91 -19.11 -19.30
C ASP A 21 -7.27 -19.79 -19.06
N ASP A 22 -7.98 -20.10 -20.14
CA ASP A 22 -9.21 -20.90 -20.10
C ASP A 22 -8.92 -22.35 -19.68
N SER A 23 -7.64 -22.69 -19.46
CA SER A 23 -7.17 -23.98 -18.99
C SER A 23 -7.28 -24.15 -17.47
N GLY A 24 -7.43 -23.03 -16.73
CA GLY A 24 -7.50 -23.01 -15.28
C GLY A 24 -6.16 -23.34 -14.60
N GLN A 25 -5.04 -23.32 -15.33
CA GLN A 25 -3.72 -23.66 -14.81
C GLN A 25 -2.96 -22.40 -14.42
N ILE A 26 -2.48 -22.36 -13.17
CA ILE A 26 -1.57 -21.29 -12.73
C ILE A 26 -0.18 -21.55 -13.34
N PRO A 27 0.42 -20.57 -14.03
CA PRO A 27 1.81 -20.69 -14.49
C PRO A 27 2.77 -20.93 -13.32
N GLU A 28 3.76 -21.81 -13.50
CA GLU A 28 4.67 -22.25 -12.43
C GLU A 28 5.35 -21.08 -11.69
N LYS A 29 5.64 -19.99 -12.40
CA LYS A 29 6.24 -18.77 -11.83
C LYS A 29 5.39 -18.10 -10.75
N TYR A 30 4.08 -18.35 -10.68
CA TYR A 30 3.18 -17.81 -9.63
C TYR A 30 2.88 -18.81 -8.50
N ILE A 31 3.21 -20.10 -8.67
CA ILE A 31 2.91 -21.14 -7.68
C ILE A 31 3.80 -20.96 -6.45
N ARG A 32 3.17 -20.76 -5.28
CA ARG A 32 3.78 -20.51 -3.97
C ARG A 32 3.06 -21.23 -2.82
N THR A 33 2.61 -22.47 -3.05
CA THR A 33 1.85 -23.26 -2.06
C THR A 33 2.51 -23.31 -0.68
N ASP A 34 3.83 -23.51 -0.61
CA ASP A 34 4.54 -23.58 0.68
C ASP A 34 4.49 -22.25 1.46
N GLU A 35 4.54 -21.10 0.77
CA GLU A 35 4.47 -19.78 1.38
C GLU A 35 3.06 -19.45 1.85
N VAL A 36 2.04 -19.82 1.06
CA VAL A 36 0.63 -19.67 1.44
C VAL A 36 0.32 -20.50 2.68
N CYS A 37 0.79 -21.76 2.74
CA CYS A 37 0.62 -22.61 3.90
C CYS A 37 1.33 -22.05 5.15
N ALA A 38 2.52 -21.48 5.00
CA ALA A 38 3.23 -20.84 6.10
C ALA A 38 2.57 -19.54 6.59
N GLY A 39 1.87 -18.83 5.71
CA GLY A 39 1.09 -17.63 6.01
C GLY A 39 -0.34 -17.90 6.50
N ALA A 40 -0.79 -19.16 6.50
CA ALA A 40 -2.14 -19.49 6.93
C ALA A 40 -2.32 -19.18 8.42
N VAL A 41 -3.46 -18.59 8.77
CA VAL A 41 -3.85 -18.35 10.17
C VAL A 41 -4.14 -19.70 10.82
N VAL A 42 -3.16 -20.28 11.52
CA VAL A 42 -3.34 -21.53 12.28
C VAL A 42 -3.87 -21.18 13.67
N GLY A 43 -5.14 -21.52 13.97
CA GLY A 43 -5.77 -21.38 15.29
C GLY A 43 -7.16 -20.73 15.26
N GLU A 44 -7.87 -20.76 16.40
CA GLU A 44 -9.07 -19.94 16.58
C GLU A 44 -8.74 -18.48 16.29
N VAL A 45 -9.57 -17.83 15.50
CA VAL A 45 -9.43 -16.42 15.12
C VAL A 45 -9.64 -15.58 16.38
N GLU A 46 -8.60 -15.41 17.21
CA GLU A 46 -8.53 -14.24 18.06
C GLU A 46 -8.49 -13.06 17.10
N ALA A 47 -9.67 -12.48 16.86
CA ALA A 47 -9.86 -11.45 15.88
C ALA A 47 -9.27 -10.16 16.46
N TYR A 48 -7.94 -10.04 16.48
CA TYR A 48 -7.28 -8.85 16.98
C TYR A 48 -7.78 -7.66 16.15
N GLU A 49 -8.34 -6.66 16.82
CA GLU A 49 -8.75 -5.40 16.19
C GLU A 49 -7.54 -4.50 16.07
N LEU A 50 -7.29 -4.00 14.86
CA LEU A 50 -6.25 -2.99 14.66
C LEU A 50 -6.57 -1.75 15.49
N PRO A 51 -5.56 -1.08 16.08
CA PRO A 51 -5.77 0.20 16.72
C PRO A 51 -6.42 1.18 15.73
N VAL A 52 -7.44 1.90 16.21
CA VAL A 52 -8.08 2.98 15.47
C VAL A 52 -7.61 4.31 16.03
N VAL A 53 -7.06 5.18 15.20
CA VAL A 53 -6.62 6.53 15.56
C VAL A 53 -7.61 7.53 14.96
N ASP A 54 -8.17 8.40 15.81
CA ASP A 54 -9.09 9.44 15.37
C ASP A 54 -8.35 10.75 15.04
N MET A 55 -8.27 11.05 13.76
CA MET A 55 -7.68 12.27 13.21
C MET A 55 -8.34 13.55 13.75
N SER A 56 -9.66 13.55 14.02
CA SER A 56 -10.31 14.74 14.60
C SER A 56 -9.81 15.00 16.02
N ARG A 57 -9.65 13.94 16.81
CA ARG A 57 -9.14 14.01 18.18
C ARG A 57 -7.66 14.38 18.21
N LEU A 58 -6.87 13.99 17.21
CA LEU A 58 -5.47 14.44 17.09
C LEU A 58 -5.34 15.96 16.87
N LEU A 59 -6.33 16.58 16.23
CA LEU A 59 -6.35 18.01 15.93
C LEU A 59 -7.07 18.84 17.01
N ASP A 60 -7.81 18.18 17.90
CA ASP A 60 -8.54 18.81 18.97
C ASP A 60 -7.66 19.10 20.19
N THR A 61 -7.79 20.30 20.77
CA THR A 61 -6.89 20.74 21.85
C THR A 61 -7.06 19.93 23.12
N GLU A 62 -8.29 19.51 23.44
CA GLU A 62 -8.61 18.79 24.68
C GLU A 62 -8.23 17.31 24.61
N SER A 63 -8.40 16.68 23.44
CA SER A 63 -8.21 15.25 23.27
C SER A 63 -6.87 14.84 22.61
N SER A 64 -6.16 15.78 21.98
CA SER A 64 -4.91 15.51 21.23
C SER A 64 -3.85 14.78 22.04
N ALA A 65 -3.64 15.11 23.32
CA ALA A 65 -2.66 14.42 24.15
C ALA A 65 -2.99 12.93 24.32
N SER A 66 -4.26 12.61 24.60
CA SER A 66 -4.72 11.23 24.75
C SER A 66 -4.65 10.44 23.45
N GLU A 67 -5.04 11.07 22.33
CA GLU A 67 -5.04 10.41 21.03
C GLU A 67 -3.62 10.25 20.46
N THR A 68 -2.72 11.19 20.76
CA THR A 68 -1.29 11.09 20.44
C THR A 68 -0.63 9.92 21.16
N ALA A 69 -0.95 9.71 22.45
CA ALA A 69 -0.45 8.56 23.19
C ALA A 69 -0.97 7.23 22.60
N LYS A 70 -2.23 7.20 22.15
CA LYS A 70 -2.84 6.06 21.46
C LYS A 70 -2.15 5.77 20.11
N LEU A 71 -1.88 6.81 19.32
CA LEU A 71 -1.09 6.71 18.09
C LEU A 71 0.31 6.14 18.37
N GLY A 72 0.99 6.63 19.40
CA GLY A 72 2.30 6.12 19.81
C GLY A 72 2.29 4.63 20.18
N SER A 73 1.30 4.20 20.97
CA SER A 73 1.10 2.78 21.30
C SER A 73 0.81 1.95 20.05
N ALA A 74 -0.04 2.43 19.14
CA ALA A 74 -0.31 1.75 17.88
C ALA A 74 0.97 1.59 17.04
N CYS A 75 1.81 2.62 16.94
CA CYS A 75 3.09 2.53 16.23
C CYS A 75 4.04 1.51 16.89
N ARG A 76 4.19 1.55 18.22
CA ARG A 76 5.12 0.66 18.94
C ARG A 76 4.68 -0.81 18.99
N ASP A 77 3.40 -1.03 19.28
CA ASP A 77 2.88 -2.36 19.59
C ASP A 77 2.40 -3.11 18.34
N TRP A 78 2.01 -2.36 17.31
CA TRP A 78 1.44 -2.91 16.08
C TRP A 78 2.19 -2.51 14.82
N GLY A 79 2.80 -1.32 14.76
CA GLY A 79 3.32 -0.77 13.49
C GLY A 79 2.23 -0.55 12.42
N PHE A 80 0.96 -0.69 12.78
CA PHE A 80 -0.16 -0.67 11.85
C PHE A 80 -1.44 -0.21 12.57
N PHE A 81 -2.20 0.70 11.96
CA PHE A 81 -3.43 1.24 12.53
C PHE A 81 -4.39 1.77 11.46
N GLN A 82 -5.67 1.95 11.83
CA GLN A 82 -6.67 2.60 10.98
C GLN A 82 -6.77 4.08 11.34
N ALA A 83 -6.72 4.97 10.35
CA ALA A 83 -6.97 6.39 10.55
C ALA A 83 -8.45 6.68 10.27
N ARG A 84 -9.16 7.33 11.20
CA ARG A 84 -10.60 7.68 11.07
C ARG A 84 -10.86 9.10 11.54
N THR A 85 -12.02 9.67 11.23
CA THR A 85 -12.51 10.98 11.69
C THR A 85 -13.98 10.80 12.06
N ALA A 86 -14.41 11.35 13.19
CA ALA A 86 -15.81 11.32 13.60
C ALA A 86 -16.65 12.42 12.89
N PRO A 87 -17.90 12.15 12.45
CA PRO A 87 -18.62 10.87 12.53
C PRO A 87 -18.29 9.96 11.33
N LEU A 88 -17.49 8.91 11.58
CA LEU A 88 -17.31 7.68 10.80
C LEU A 88 -17.07 7.70 9.28
N THR A 89 -16.97 8.86 8.60
CA THR A 89 -16.96 8.88 7.12
C THR A 89 -15.69 9.37 6.46
N ASN A 90 -14.67 9.84 7.20
CA ASN A 90 -13.47 10.34 6.53
C ASN A 90 -12.25 10.23 7.44
N HIS A 91 -11.03 10.32 6.90
CA HIS A 91 -9.75 10.45 7.59
C HIS A 91 -9.09 11.81 7.32
N GLY A 92 -9.87 12.79 6.84
CA GLY A 92 -9.42 14.13 6.49
C GLY A 92 -8.97 14.30 5.03
N VAL A 93 -9.24 13.33 4.16
CA VAL A 93 -8.97 13.37 2.71
C VAL A 93 -10.30 13.49 1.99
N ASP A 94 -10.47 14.45 1.08
CA ASP A 94 -11.74 14.63 0.37
C ASP A 94 -12.27 13.30 -0.23
N GLU A 95 -13.47 12.91 0.18
CA GLU A 95 -14.15 11.69 -0.28
C GLU A 95 -14.31 11.69 -1.80
N ALA A 96 -14.55 12.87 -2.38
CA ALA A 96 -14.67 13.01 -3.82
C ALA A 96 -13.32 12.74 -4.53
N ALA A 97 -12.18 13.09 -3.90
CA ALA A 97 -10.85 12.77 -4.42
C ALA A 97 -10.56 11.26 -4.30
N ILE A 98 -10.94 10.63 -3.17
CA ILE A 98 -10.85 9.17 -2.99
C ILE A 98 -11.65 8.46 -4.08
N GLN A 99 -12.92 8.84 -4.26
CA GLN A 99 -13.81 8.20 -5.21
C GLN A 99 -13.30 8.36 -6.65
N ARG A 100 -12.83 9.56 -7.04
CA ARG A 100 -12.20 9.78 -8.35
C ARG A 100 -10.96 8.90 -8.55
N MET A 101 -10.10 8.78 -7.54
CA MET A 101 -8.92 7.93 -7.62
C MET A 101 -9.29 6.45 -7.78
N LYS A 102 -10.31 5.97 -7.04
CA LYS A 102 -10.83 4.60 -7.18
C LYS A 102 -11.40 4.35 -8.58
N GLU A 103 -12.26 5.23 -9.07
CA GLU A 103 -12.89 5.09 -10.38
C GLU A 103 -11.88 5.08 -11.52
N THR A 104 -10.92 6.00 -11.50
CA THR A 104 -9.87 6.08 -12.52
C THR A 104 -8.91 4.90 -12.45
N THR A 105 -8.66 4.36 -11.25
CA THR A 105 -7.91 3.10 -11.05
C THR A 105 -8.61 1.93 -11.71
N VAL A 106 -9.91 1.73 -11.43
CA VAL A 106 -10.70 0.64 -12.01
C VAL A 106 -10.75 0.76 -13.53
N GLN A 107 -10.95 1.97 -14.06
CA GLN A 107 -10.95 2.23 -15.49
C GLN A 107 -9.59 1.93 -16.14
N PHE A 108 -8.48 2.29 -15.50
CA PHE A 108 -7.12 2.00 -16.01
C PHE A 108 -6.85 0.50 -16.09
N PHE A 109 -7.13 -0.25 -15.01
CA PHE A 109 -6.89 -1.69 -15.00
C PHE A 109 -7.88 -2.49 -15.88
N GLY A 110 -9.03 -1.90 -16.20
CA GLY A 110 -9.98 -2.42 -17.19
C GLY A 110 -9.57 -2.18 -18.66
N LEU A 111 -8.47 -1.48 -18.93
CA LEU A 111 -7.96 -1.31 -20.29
C LEU A 111 -7.35 -2.62 -20.83
N PRO A 112 -7.38 -2.84 -22.16
CA PRO A 112 -6.56 -3.87 -22.79
C PRO A 112 -5.08 -3.71 -22.43
N LEU A 113 -4.32 -4.80 -22.45
CA LEU A 113 -2.92 -4.80 -22.08
C LEU A 113 -2.10 -3.74 -22.84
N ASP A 114 -2.31 -3.58 -24.14
CA ASP A 114 -1.65 -2.53 -24.93
C ASP A 114 -1.88 -1.12 -24.36
N GLY A 115 -3.08 -0.86 -23.85
CA GLY A 115 -3.42 0.40 -23.17
C GLY A 115 -2.65 0.58 -21.87
N LYS A 116 -2.54 -0.48 -21.05
CA LYS A 116 -1.76 -0.46 -19.80
C LYS A 116 -0.25 -0.35 -20.07
N ASN A 117 0.25 -1.01 -21.12
CA ASN A 117 1.65 -1.02 -21.52
C ASN A 117 2.16 0.32 -22.06
N THR A 118 1.27 1.28 -22.39
CA THR A 118 1.69 2.64 -22.75
C THR A 118 2.54 3.33 -21.67
N VAL A 119 2.35 2.93 -20.41
CA VAL A 119 3.09 3.41 -19.23
C VAL A 119 3.91 2.30 -18.58
N ALA A 120 4.25 1.23 -19.31
CA ALA A 120 5.06 0.14 -18.79
C ALA A 120 6.39 0.63 -18.23
N VAL A 121 6.92 -0.10 -17.25
CA VAL A 121 8.29 0.11 -16.77
C VAL A 121 9.26 0.04 -17.95
N ARG A 122 10.21 0.98 -18.00
CA ARG A 122 11.24 1.03 -19.05
C ARG A 122 12.62 0.79 -18.45
N GLY A 123 13.42 -0.08 -19.09
CA GLY A 123 14.79 -0.37 -18.68
C GLY A 123 14.89 -0.85 -17.23
N ASP A 124 15.80 -0.26 -16.47
CA ASP A 124 16.00 -0.48 -15.04
C ASP A 124 15.19 0.51 -14.16
N GLY A 125 14.24 1.24 -14.75
CA GLY A 125 13.39 2.19 -14.06
C GLY A 125 12.51 1.53 -13.00
N PHE A 126 12.18 2.29 -11.94
CA PHE A 126 11.29 1.78 -10.89
C PHE A 126 9.81 2.12 -11.12
N GLU A 127 9.51 3.20 -11.84
CA GLU A 127 8.14 3.66 -12.12
C GLU A 127 7.53 2.96 -13.33
N GLY A 128 6.19 2.98 -13.41
CA GLY A 128 5.41 2.46 -14.53
C GLY A 128 4.61 1.21 -14.19
N TYR A 129 3.90 0.68 -15.19
CA TYR A 129 3.08 -0.52 -15.10
C TYR A 129 3.93 -1.80 -15.27
N GLY A 130 3.68 -2.82 -14.44
CA GLY A 130 4.32 -4.13 -14.53
C GLY A 130 4.38 -4.88 -13.19
N HIS A 131 5.25 -5.89 -13.12
CA HIS A 131 5.59 -6.57 -11.87
C HIS A 131 6.68 -5.79 -11.11
N HIS A 132 6.38 -5.39 -9.87
CA HIS A 132 7.32 -4.63 -9.01
C HIS A 132 7.80 -5.39 -7.78
N TYR A 133 7.07 -6.42 -7.37
CA TYR A 133 7.35 -7.21 -6.19
C TYR A 133 7.57 -8.66 -6.65
N SER A 134 8.82 -9.11 -6.58
CA SER A 134 9.18 -10.48 -6.91
C SER A 134 10.27 -10.99 -5.98
N ARG A 135 10.11 -12.24 -5.54
CA ARG A 135 11.21 -13.04 -5.01
C ARG A 135 11.62 -13.98 -6.11
N LEU A 136 12.45 -13.49 -7.04
CA LEU A 136 12.96 -14.29 -8.15
C LEU A 136 13.40 -15.67 -7.63
N PRO A 137 12.95 -16.78 -8.26
CA PRO A 137 12.30 -16.86 -9.57
C PRO A 137 10.77 -16.78 -9.58
N LYS A 138 10.11 -16.49 -8.45
CA LYS A 138 8.65 -16.44 -8.35
C LYS A 138 8.11 -15.02 -8.48
N LEU A 139 6.96 -14.88 -9.12
CA LEU A 139 6.19 -13.66 -9.27
C LEU A 139 5.01 -13.64 -8.30
N ASP A 140 4.51 -12.44 -8.06
CA ASP A 140 3.30 -12.19 -7.28
C ASP A 140 2.08 -12.12 -8.22
N TRP A 141 0.92 -12.56 -7.74
CA TRP A 141 -0.36 -12.55 -8.47
C TRP A 141 -0.99 -11.16 -8.42
N VAL A 142 -0.26 -10.19 -8.95
CA VAL A 142 -0.62 -8.77 -8.94
C VAL A 142 -0.03 -8.08 -10.16
N GLU A 143 -0.83 -7.21 -10.76
CA GLU A 143 -0.35 -6.20 -11.67
C GLU A 143 -0.34 -4.85 -10.97
N SER A 144 0.69 -4.04 -11.23
CA SER A 144 0.89 -2.82 -10.45
C SER A 144 1.36 -1.66 -11.31
N VAL A 145 0.99 -0.45 -10.92
CA VAL A 145 1.59 0.78 -11.42
C VAL A 145 2.17 1.58 -10.25
N ILE A 146 3.44 1.96 -10.35
CA ILE A 146 4.12 2.79 -9.35
C ILE A 146 4.51 4.12 -9.98
N LEU A 147 4.13 5.22 -9.35
CA LEU A 147 4.35 6.58 -9.86
C LEU A 147 4.90 7.47 -8.75
N ILE A 148 5.90 8.29 -9.07
CA ILE A 148 6.32 9.39 -8.21
C ILE A 148 5.29 10.50 -8.32
N THR A 149 4.82 10.97 -7.17
CA THR A 149 3.84 12.05 -7.07
C THR A 149 4.39 13.30 -6.39
N GLN A 150 5.37 13.16 -5.50
CA GLN A 150 6.09 14.28 -4.91
C GLN A 150 7.59 14.01 -4.83
N PRO A 151 8.44 15.05 -4.93
CA PRO A 151 8.06 16.42 -5.26
C PRO A 151 7.69 16.57 -6.75
N VAL A 152 7.02 17.65 -7.14
CA VAL A 152 6.49 17.85 -8.52
C VAL A 152 7.58 17.72 -9.59
N GLN A 153 8.79 18.23 -9.32
CA GLN A 153 9.92 18.17 -10.25
C GLN A 153 10.46 16.76 -10.51
N ASP A 154 10.15 15.79 -9.64
CA ASP A 154 10.59 14.40 -9.80
C ASP A 154 9.57 13.57 -10.61
N ARG A 155 8.41 14.14 -10.95
CA ARG A 155 7.34 13.41 -11.66
C ARG A 155 7.75 13.10 -13.10
N ASN A 156 7.71 11.83 -13.47
CA ASN A 156 7.79 11.44 -14.87
C ASN A 156 6.39 11.40 -15.51
N MET A 157 6.01 12.52 -16.13
CA MET A 157 4.69 12.65 -16.77
C MET A 157 4.50 11.75 -17.99
N GLU A 158 5.54 11.12 -18.54
CA GLU A 158 5.37 10.11 -19.59
C GLU A 158 4.81 8.79 -19.06
N LEU A 159 5.02 8.50 -17.77
CA LEU A 159 4.56 7.27 -17.11
C LEU A 159 3.21 7.45 -16.41
N TRP A 160 2.71 8.69 -16.32
CA TRP A 160 1.37 8.94 -15.78
C TRP A 160 0.30 8.61 -16.84
N PRO A 161 -0.62 7.66 -16.60
CA PRO A 161 -1.65 7.29 -17.56
C PRO A 161 -2.43 8.51 -18.07
N THR A 162 -2.61 8.59 -19.39
CA THR A 162 -3.51 9.57 -20.05
C THR A 162 -4.89 8.97 -20.35
N ASN A 163 -5.01 7.65 -20.23
CA ASN A 163 -6.25 6.92 -20.34
C ASN A 163 -6.41 6.11 -19.04
N PRO A 164 -7.48 6.33 -18.25
CA PRO A 164 -8.59 7.25 -18.50
C PRO A 164 -8.18 8.74 -18.44
N PRO A 165 -8.88 9.66 -19.15
CA PRO A 165 -8.51 11.08 -19.22
C PRO A 165 -8.36 11.78 -17.86
N MET A 166 -9.13 11.34 -16.86
CA MET A 166 -9.12 11.93 -15.52
C MET A 166 -8.03 11.37 -14.59
N PHE A 167 -7.27 10.35 -15.00
CA PHE A 167 -6.33 9.66 -14.13
C PHE A 167 -5.31 10.61 -13.49
N ARG A 168 -4.67 11.47 -14.31
CA ARG A 168 -3.63 12.40 -13.82
C ARG A 168 -4.17 13.40 -12.82
N HIS A 169 -5.35 13.95 -13.09
CA HIS A 169 -6.00 14.90 -12.20
C HIS A 169 -6.38 14.22 -10.87
N ALA A 170 -6.98 13.03 -10.94
CA ALA A 170 -7.35 12.26 -9.75
C ALA A 170 -6.12 11.91 -8.90
N LEU A 171 -5.02 11.48 -9.52
CA LEU A 171 -3.76 11.16 -8.84
C LEU A 171 -3.13 12.39 -8.18
N GLU A 172 -3.13 13.54 -8.86
CA GLU A 172 -2.57 14.78 -8.32
C GLU A 172 -3.36 15.26 -7.11
N GLU A 173 -4.68 15.28 -7.21
CA GLU A 173 -5.57 15.68 -6.12
C GLU A 173 -5.44 14.74 -4.91
N TYR A 174 -5.50 13.43 -5.16
CA TYR A 174 -5.33 12.42 -4.12
C TYR A 174 -3.95 12.50 -3.44
N SER A 175 -2.88 12.66 -4.22
CA SER A 175 -1.52 12.84 -3.70
C SER A 175 -1.40 14.05 -2.76
N ALA A 176 -2.02 15.17 -3.12
CA ALA A 176 -1.99 16.38 -2.31
C ALA A 176 -2.72 16.16 -0.97
N GLU A 177 -3.89 15.54 -0.99
CA GLU A 177 -4.65 15.22 0.23
C GLU A 177 -3.92 14.22 1.13
N VAL A 178 -3.34 13.15 0.56
CA VAL A 178 -2.52 12.19 1.33
C VAL A 178 -1.28 12.86 1.92
N THR A 179 -0.66 13.80 1.21
CA THR A 179 0.48 14.56 1.75
C THR A 179 0.10 15.37 2.99
N LYS A 180 -1.10 15.99 3.00
CA LYS A 180 -1.63 16.70 4.18
C LYS A 180 -1.84 15.72 5.34
N LEU A 181 -2.47 14.58 5.08
CA LEU A 181 -2.71 13.54 6.09
C LEU A 181 -1.39 13.03 6.71
N MET A 182 -0.41 12.67 5.87
CA MET A 182 0.90 12.21 6.35
C MET A 182 1.61 13.29 7.19
N THR A 183 1.51 14.56 6.79
CA THR A 183 2.10 15.69 7.55
C THR A 183 1.47 15.86 8.93
N GLN A 184 0.15 15.63 9.05
CA GLN A 184 -0.55 15.65 10.34
C GLN A 184 -0.09 14.49 11.22
N LEU A 185 -0.10 13.26 10.68
CA LEU A 185 0.32 12.05 11.40
C LEU A 185 1.77 12.15 11.88
N LEU A 186 2.71 12.55 11.02
CA LEU A 186 4.10 12.76 11.41
C LEU A 186 4.24 13.82 12.50
N GLY A 187 3.43 14.88 12.44
CA GLY A 187 3.39 15.89 13.51
C GLY A 187 2.98 15.31 14.86
N SER A 188 1.94 14.48 14.91
CA SER A 188 1.51 13.80 16.13
C SER A 188 2.52 12.76 16.60
N MET A 189 3.18 12.03 15.68
CA MET A 189 4.27 11.12 16.02
C MET A 189 5.47 11.87 16.63
N ALA A 190 5.79 13.07 16.14
CA ALA A 190 6.84 13.90 16.73
C ALA A 190 6.52 14.26 18.18
N ALA A 191 5.25 14.61 18.45
CA ALA A 191 4.78 14.93 19.79
C ALA A 191 4.87 13.73 20.75
N ASP A 192 4.46 12.53 20.32
CA ASP A 192 4.61 11.28 21.11
C ASP A 192 6.09 10.95 21.39
N LEU A 193 6.97 11.16 20.40
CA LEU A 193 8.41 10.94 20.54
C LEU A 193 9.12 12.03 21.38
N GLY A 194 8.43 13.12 21.75
CA GLY A 194 9.03 14.24 22.45
C GLY A 194 10.08 15.01 21.63
N VAL A 195 10.00 14.94 20.29
CA VAL A 195 10.92 15.64 19.38
C VAL A 195 10.22 16.84 18.73
N GLY A 196 11.00 17.82 18.29
CA GLY A 196 10.45 18.98 17.58
C GLY A 196 9.73 18.57 16.30
N ARG A 197 8.50 19.05 16.10
CA ARG A 197 7.69 18.80 14.89
C ARG A 197 8.48 19.06 13.61
N GLU A 198 9.10 20.23 13.50
CA GLU A 198 9.89 20.62 12.32
C GLU A 198 11.16 19.79 12.15
N ALA A 199 11.70 19.22 13.24
CA ALA A 199 12.85 18.32 13.15
C ALA A 199 12.45 16.98 12.53
N LEU A 200 11.33 16.39 12.96
CA LEU A 200 10.84 15.14 12.38
C LEU A 200 10.29 15.36 10.96
N LEU A 201 9.48 16.39 10.75
CA LEU A 201 8.99 16.75 9.42
C LEU A 201 10.15 17.09 8.49
N GLY A 202 11.15 17.86 8.94
CA GLY A 202 12.34 18.18 8.16
C GLY A 202 13.18 16.96 7.83
N ALA A 203 13.20 15.93 8.70
CA ALA A 203 13.82 14.66 8.36
C ALA A 203 13.13 14.03 7.13
N PHE A 204 11.81 14.16 6.99
CA PHE A 204 11.03 13.68 5.83
C PHE A 204 10.75 14.76 4.76
N GLY A 205 11.16 16.00 5.00
CA GLY A 205 10.83 17.17 4.19
C GLY A 205 11.60 17.11 2.87
N GLY A 206 10.88 17.28 1.76
CA GLY A 206 11.44 17.13 0.42
C GLY A 206 11.74 15.68 0.02
N ARG A 207 11.34 14.68 0.82
CA ARG A 207 11.42 13.27 0.42
C ARG A 207 10.31 12.90 -0.55
N ARG A 208 10.62 11.85 -1.31
CA ARG A 208 9.78 11.32 -2.38
C ARG A 208 8.49 10.72 -1.83
N GLN A 209 7.35 11.14 -2.39
CA GLN A 209 6.09 10.40 -2.29
C GLN A 209 5.93 9.60 -3.58
N SER A 210 5.61 8.32 -3.45
CA SER A 210 5.18 7.47 -4.55
C SER A 210 3.81 6.88 -4.22
N VAL A 211 2.97 6.75 -5.25
CA VAL A 211 1.73 5.99 -5.19
C VAL A 211 1.94 4.68 -5.93
N ALA A 212 1.72 3.57 -5.22
CA ALA A 212 1.68 2.24 -5.79
C ALA A 212 0.22 1.79 -5.83
N ILE A 213 -0.26 1.40 -7.01
CA ILE A 213 -1.62 0.93 -7.21
C ILE A 213 -1.53 -0.53 -7.64
N HIS A 214 -2.25 -1.39 -6.93
CA HIS A 214 -2.23 -2.84 -7.11
C HIS A 214 -3.59 -3.32 -7.56
N HIS A 215 -3.63 -4.10 -8.65
CA HIS A 215 -4.80 -4.86 -9.05
C HIS A 215 -4.48 -6.34 -8.92
N TYR A 216 -5.33 -7.06 -8.20
CA TYR A 216 -5.23 -8.50 -7.98
C TYR A 216 -6.30 -9.20 -8.83
N PRO A 217 -5.93 -9.78 -9.98
CA PRO A 217 -6.90 -10.47 -10.84
C PRO A 217 -7.51 -11.68 -10.12
N PRO A 218 -8.79 -12.01 -10.34
CA PRO A 218 -9.42 -13.18 -9.71
C PRO A 218 -8.63 -14.47 -9.96
N CYS A 219 -8.40 -15.27 -8.91
CA CYS A 219 -7.71 -16.55 -9.02
C CYS A 219 -8.65 -17.71 -8.64
N ARG A 220 -8.68 -18.78 -9.45
CA ARG A 220 -9.44 -20.02 -9.15
C ARG A 220 -8.76 -20.90 -8.10
N HIS A 221 -7.50 -20.61 -7.79
CA HIS A 221 -6.64 -21.40 -6.89
C HIS A 221 -5.89 -20.46 -5.93
N PRO A 222 -6.61 -19.67 -5.11
CA PRO A 222 -6.00 -18.68 -4.20
C PRO A 222 -5.08 -19.34 -3.15
N ASP A 223 -5.25 -20.65 -2.89
CA ASP A 223 -4.38 -21.47 -2.03
C ASP A 223 -2.98 -21.70 -2.61
N LYS A 224 -2.73 -21.33 -3.88
CA LYS A 224 -1.47 -21.58 -4.59
C LYS A 224 -0.74 -20.32 -4.99
N VAL A 225 -1.33 -19.14 -4.85
CA VAL A 225 -0.73 -17.87 -5.27
C VAL A 225 -0.66 -16.90 -4.10
N MET A 226 0.27 -15.96 -4.19
CA MET A 226 0.35 -14.83 -3.27
C MET A 226 0.08 -13.56 -4.06
N GLY A 227 -0.89 -12.75 -3.62
CA GLY A 227 -1.18 -11.47 -4.25
C GLY A 227 0.00 -10.52 -4.09
N ASN A 228 0.52 -10.36 -2.88
CA ASN A 228 1.76 -9.64 -2.63
C ASN A 228 2.56 -10.37 -1.56
N THR A 229 3.82 -10.68 -1.87
CA THR A 229 4.72 -11.41 -0.97
C THR A 229 4.85 -10.70 0.37
N ALA A 230 4.95 -11.47 1.46
CA ALA A 230 5.25 -10.92 2.78
C ALA A 230 6.51 -10.04 2.78
N HIS A 231 6.35 -8.78 3.14
CA HIS A 231 7.43 -7.78 3.20
C HIS A 231 7.17 -6.74 4.29
N THR A 232 8.20 -6.00 4.67
CA THR A 232 8.07 -4.77 5.45
C THR A 232 8.34 -3.59 4.53
N ASP A 233 7.53 -2.55 4.65
CA ASP A 233 7.69 -1.33 3.85
C ASP A 233 9.06 -0.69 4.11
N GLY A 234 9.77 -0.34 3.03
CA GLY A 234 11.02 0.42 3.09
C GLY A 234 10.82 1.94 3.23
N LEU A 235 9.59 2.38 3.50
CA LEU A 235 9.17 3.77 3.53
C LEU A 235 8.98 4.29 4.97
N ALA A 236 8.83 5.60 5.11
CA ALA A 236 8.59 6.25 6.41
C ALA A 236 7.19 5.99 6.96
N LEU A 237 6.18 6.05 6.09
CA LEU A 237 4.78 5.87 6.40
C LEU A 237 4.06 5.49 5.10
N THR A 238 3.21 4.46 5.15
CA THR A 238 2.37 4.07 4.00
C THR A 238 0.92 4.31 4.36
N VAL A 239 0.16 4.99 3.50
CA VAL A 239 -1.30 5.08 3.59
C VAL A 239 -1.91 4.16 2.54
N LEU A 240 -2.61 3.12 3.00
CA LEU A 240 -3.27 2.13 2.17
C LEU A 240 -4.76 2.47 2.02
N LEU A 241 -5.24 2.49 0.78
CA LEU A 241 -6.65 2.69 0.43
C LEU A 241 -7.15 1.45 -0.34
N PRO A 242 -8.08 0.66 0.23
CA PRO A 242 -8.79 -0.37 -0.52
C PRO A 242 -9.67 0.26 -1.60
N ALA A 243 -9.55 -0.21 -2.85
CA ALA A 243 -10.40 0.23 -3.94
C ALA A 243 -11.83 -0.31 -3.81
N ASP A 244 -11.96 -1.55 -3.32
CA ASP A 244 -13.20 -2.26 -3.07
C ASP A 244 -13.23 -2.86 -1.64
N ASP A 245 -14.26 -3.64 -1.34
CA ASP A 245 -14.44 -4.34 -0.06
C ASP A 245 -13.89 -5.78 -0.08
N ALA A 246 -13.07 -6.14 -1.08
CA ALA A 246 -12.48 -7.47 -1.13
C ALA A 246 -11.45 -7.63 0.01
N PRO A 247 -11.55 -8.71 0.82
CA PRO A 247 -10.52 -9.00 1.81
C PRO A 247 -9.21 -9.39 1.12
N GLY A 248 -8.07 -9.04 1.71
CA GLY A 248 -6.79 -9.49 1.18
C GLY A 248 -5.58 -9.18 2.04
N LEU A 249 -5.56 -8.03 2.73
CA LEU A 249 -4.45 -7.64 3.59
C LEU A 249 -4.33 -8.53 4.83
N GLN A 250 -3.12 -9.02 5.07
CA GLN A 250 -2.71 -9.74 6.27
C GLN A 250 -1.52 -9.04 6.90
N VAL A 251 -1.53 -8.92 8.23
CA VAL A 251 -0.46 -8.27 8.99
C VAL A 251 0.12 -9.27 9.98
N LEU A 252 1.44 -9.45 9.92
CA LEU A 252 2.19 -10.26 10.86
C LEU A 252 2.55 -9.43 12.09
N ARG A 253 2.09 -9.86 13.27
CA ARG A 253 2.43 -9.26 14.56
C ARG A 253 3.58 -10.03 15.22
N GLY A 254 4.60 -9.31 15.68
CA GLY A 254 5.73 -9.91 16.40
C GLY A 254 5.28 -10.52 17.74
N GLY A 255 5.70 -11.76 18.02
CA GLY A 255 5.36 -12.46 19.27
C GLY A 255 5.29 -14.00 19.20
N GLY A 256 5.54 -14.62 18.05
CA GLY A 256 5.46 -16.07 17.88
C GLY A 256 4.04 -16.61 17.60
N GLY A 257 3.07 -15.72 17.38
CA GLY A 257 1.72 -16.07 16.94
C GLY A 257 1.57 -16.08 15.42
N SER A 258 0.53 -16.79 14.96
CA SER A 258 0.10 -16.87 13.56
C SER A 258 -0.19 -15.47 12.96
N PRO A 259 -0.10 -15.31 11.63
CA PRO A 259 -0.50 -14.08 10.93
C PRO A 259 -1.93 -13.66 11.29
N CYS A 260 -2.19 -12.36 11.38
CA CYS A 260 -3.55 -11.84 11.56
C CYS A 260 -4.10 -11.43 10.18
N ALA A 261 -5.09 -12.16 9.68
CA ALA A 261 -5.83 -11.81 8.48
C ALA A 261 -7.21 -11.25 8.88
N ARG A 262 -7.60 -10.08 8.34
CA ARG A 262 -8.97 -9.57 8.49
C ARG A 262 -9.51 -9.05 7.15
N PRO A 263 -10.78 -9.35 6.82
CA PRO A 263 -11.54 -8.59 5.83
C PRO A 263 -11.66 -7.14 6.27
N TRP A 264 -11.46 -6.20 5.35
CA TRP A 264 -11.68 -4.77 5.60
C TRP A 264 -12.89 -4.27 4.85
N SER A 265 -13.63 -3.38 5.51
CA SER A 265 -14.61 -2.50 4.90
C SER A 265 -14.16 -1.04 5.08
N SER A 266 -14.01 -0.33 3.97
CA SER A 266 -14.06 1.14 3.82
C SER A 266 -13.15 2.09 4.64
N THR A 267 -12.04 1.66 5.28
CA THR A 267 -11.13 2.60 5.99
C THR A 267 -9.70 2.55 5.45
N SER A 268 -9.02 3.72 5.37
CA SER A 268 -7.59 3.78 5.10
C SER A 268 -6.77 3.33 6.30
N ALA A 269 -5.68 2.65 6.04
CA ALA A 269 -4.78 2.20 7.09
C ALA A 269 -3.38 2.73 6.89
N THR A 270 -2.66 2.85 7.99
CA THR A 270 -1.33 3.42 8.02
C THR A 270 -0.35 2.44 8.65
N SER A 271 0.77 2.18 7.98
CA SER A 271 1.90 1.41 8.52
C SER A 271 3.02 2.34 8.97
N SER A 272 3.70 2.01 10.07
CA SER A 272 4.91 2.70 10.56
C SER A 272 6.07 1.71 10.66
N PRO A 273 7.30 2.07 10.26
CA PRO A 273 8.47 1.19 10.24
C PRO A 273 9.01 0.84 11.64
N THR A 274 8.38 1.33 12.72
CA THR A 274 8.88 1.17 14.09
C THR A 274 8.69 -0.24 14.66
N ALA A 275 7.83 -1.07 14.07
CA ALA A 275 7.70 -2.49 14.40
C ALA A 275 8.14 -3.38 13.21
N ARG A 276 8.73 -4.55 13.51
CA ARG A 276 9.00 -5.61 12.52
C ARG A 276 7.69 -6.26 12.10
N THR A 277 6.84 -5.52 11.39
CA THR A 277 5.59 -6.01 10.86
C THR A 277 5.74 -6.29 9.38
N GLY A 278 5.47 -7.54 9.00
CA GLY A 278 5.34 -7.94 7.61
C GLY A 278 3.87 -7.78 7.19
N ALA A 279 3.63 -7.18 6.03
CA ALA A 279 2.34 -7.20 5.36
C ALA A 279 2.42 -8.15 4.16
N SER A 280 1.37 -8.93 3.94
CA SER A 280 1.15 -9.72 2.72
C SER A 280 -0.28 -9.54 2.26
N SER A 281 -0.53 -9.77 0.97
CA SER A 281 -1.88 -9.82 0.41
C SER A 281 -2.17 -11.21 -0.14
N THR A 282 -3.26 -11.82 0.29
CA THR A 282 -3.83 -13.03 -0.32
C THR A 282 -5.07 -12.60 -1.10
N GLY A 283 -4.88 -12.30 -2.40
CA GLY A 283 -5.98 -12.01 -3.31
C GLY A 283 -6.73 -13.26 -3.74
#